data_AF-A0A321LW87-F1
#
_entry.id   AF-A0A321LW87-F1
#
_cell.length_a   1.000
_cell.length_b   1.000
_cell.length_c   1.000
_cell.angle_alpha   90.00
_cell.angle_beta   90.00
_cell.angle_gamma   90.00
#
_symmetry.space_group_name_H-M   'P 1'
#
loop_
_entity.id
_entity.type
_entity.pdbx_description
1 polymer ?
#
loop_
_entity_poly.entity_id
_entity_poly.type
_entity_poly.pdbx_seq_one_letter_code
_entity_poly.pdbx_strand_id
1 'polypeptide(L)'
;MESVDQQLRQHKENYEHMTEAELCALAEDAYDLTEIARKALQAVLSKKGITVRLRLEPPLPPRADDEDLVIFYRPENLYQARRTMEFLAASGIPSFLSLDVRADDLKRARAAWYAGEDGDDQEEEKDRAVLCPKCHSAAVVLERGEPESAQPLFTAKFQWNCDACGYQWVDDGIVQEVAGGQSWPGEEFPPGDKDSSEWDPK
;
A
#
# COMPACT_ATOMS: atom_id res chain seq x y z
N MET A 1 12.37 27.97 29.63
CA MET A 1 13.11 26.71 29.42
C MET A 1 13.53 26.25 30.81
N GLU A 2 12.96 25.15 31.31
CA GLU A 2 13.33 24.63 32.63
C GLU A 2 14.79 24.18 32.63
N SER A 3 15.50 24.40 33.73
CA SER A 3 16.91 24.00 33.83
C SER A 3 17.03 22.48 33.87
N VAL A 4 18.10 21.93 33.28
CA VAL A 4 18.44 20.49 33.30
C VAL A 4 18.45 19.95 34.74
N ASP A 5 18.94 20.74 35.70
CA ASP A 5 18.94 20.36 37.12
C ASP A 5 17.52 20.28 37.72
N GLN A 6 16.60 21.12 37.25
CA GLN A 6 15.21 21.09 37.68
C GLN A 6 14.52 19.83 37.15
N GLN A 7 14.73 19.49 35.88
CA GLN A 7 14.19 18.27 35.27
C GLN A 7 14.74 17.02 35.97
N LEU A 8 16.04 16.99 36.31
CA LEU A 8 16.64 15.86 37.02
C LEU A 8 16.02 15.67 38.42
N ARG A 9 15.80 16.77 39.17
CA ARG A 9 15.14 16.70 40.49
C ARG A 9 13.72 16.15 40.37
N GLN A 10 12.95 16.68 39.42
CA GLN A 10 11.57 16.23 39.20
C GLN A 10 11.49 14.73 38.86
N HIS A 11 12.34 14.25 37.95
CA HIS A 11 12.36 12.83 37.60
C HIS A 11 12.76 11.95 38.80
N LYS A 12 13.74 12.38 39.62
CA LYS A 12 14.12 11.63 40.83
C LYS A 12 12.98 11.53 41.83
N GLU A 13 12.31 12.64 42.12
CA GLU A 13 11.16 12.66 43.04
C GLU A 13 10.06 11.71 42.54
N ASN A 14 9.73 11.77 41.25
CA ASN A 14 8.74 10.87 40.65
C ASN A 14 9.14 9.39 40.81
N TYR A 15 10.40 9.03 40.54
CA TYR A 15 10.88 7.65 40.65
C TYR A 15 11.05 7.17 42.10
N GLU A 16 11.28 8.06 43.07
CA GLU A 16 11.40 7.68 44.48
C GLU A 16 10.09 7.10 45.04
N HIS A 17 8.95 7.59 44.56
CA HIS A 17 7.61 7.11 44.91
C HIS A 17 7.22 5.79 44.23
N MET A 18 7.97 5.35 43.22
CA MET A 18 7.70 4.09 42.52
C MET A 18 8.25 2.88 43.29
N THR A 19 7.55 1.77 43.16
CA THR A 19 7.94 0.47 43.71
C THR A 19 9.14 -0.10 42.95
N GLU A 20 9.84 -1.05 43.56
CA GLU A 20 10.99 -1.73 42.92
C GLU A 20 10.58 -2.41 41.61
N ALA A 21 9.42 -3.08 41.56
CA ALA A 21 8.93 -3.74 40.35
C ALA A 21 8.71 -2.75 39.20
N GLU A 22 8.14 -1.58 39.48
CA GLU A 22 7.94 -0.53 38.47
C GLU A 22 9.27 0.08 38.00
N LEU A 23 10.22 0.27 38.91
CA LEU A 23 11.56 0.75 38.56
C LEU A 23 12.33 -0.25 37.69
N CYS A 24 12.15 -1.55 37.93
CA CYS A 24 12.70 -2.61 37.08
C CYS A 24 12.07 -2.61 35.69
N ALA A 25 10.74 -2.49 35.60
CA ALA A 25 10.04 -2.40 34.31
C ALA A 25 10.50 -1.17 33.50
N LEU A 26 10.61 -0.01 34.15
CA LEU A 26 11.15 1.21 33.52
C LEU A 26 12.61 1.07 33.08
N ALA A 27 13.39 0.22 33.74
CA ALA A 27 14.78 -0.03 33.34
C ALA A 27 14.89 -0.89 32.08
N GLU A 28 13.93 -1.79 31.84
CA GLU A 28 13.81 -2.56 30.59
C GLU A 28 13.40 -1.66 29.42
N ASP A 29 12.58 -0.66 29.66
CA ASP A 29 12.14 0.32 28.65
C ASP A 29 12.98 1.62 28.66
N ALA A 30 14.17 1.56 29.25
CA ALA A 30 15.02 2.75 29.42
C ALA A 30 15.50 3.36 28.08
N TYR A 31 15.36 2.63 26.98
CA TYR A 31 15.68 3.10 25.63
C TYR A 31 14.75 4.24 25.18
N ASP A 32 13.49 4.26 25.64
CA ASP A 32 12.52 5.32 25.36
C ASP A 32 12.70 6.54 26.27
N LEU A 33 13.54 6.45 27.31
CA LEU A 33 13.78 7.52 28.25
C LEU A 33 14.85 8.51 27.76
N THR A 34 14.59 9.79 28.05
CA THR A 34 15.59 10.86 27.85
C THR A 34 16.84 10.58 28.67
N GLU A 35 17.99 11.15 28.26
CA GLU A 35 19.24 10.95 29.02
C GLU A 35 19.15 11.43 30.47
N ILE A 36 18.40 12.51 30.72
CA ILE A 36 18.17 13.06 32.06
C ILE A 36 17.33 12.09 32.89
N ALA A 37 16.27 11.53 32.31
CA ALA A 37 15.42 10.53 32.96
C ALA A 37 16.21 9.24 33.28
N ARG A 38 17.06 8.75 32.36
CA ARG A 38 17.94 7.60 32.60
C ARG A 38 18.91 7.84 33.76
N LYS A 39 19.53 9.03 33.82
CA LYS A 39 20.43 9.42 34.93
C LYS A 39 19.68 9.49 36.26
N ALA A 40 18.45 10.02 36.27
CA ALA A 40 17.61 10.05 37.46
C ALA A 40 17.25 8.63 37.94
N LEU A 41 16.78 7.77 37.02
CA LEU A 41 16.41 6.39 37.30
C LEU A 41 17.58 5.58 37.86
N GLN A 42 18.77 5.69 37.25
CA GLN A 42 19.98 5.02 37.73
C GLN A 42 20.37 5.44 39.16
N ALA A 43 20.23 6.74 39.46
CA ALA A 43 20.52 7.25 40.81
C ALA A 43 19.54 6.70 41.85
N VAL A 44 18.25 6.57 41.51
CA VAL A 44 17.23 6.02 42.41
C VAL A 44 17.43 4.51 42.60
N LEU A 45 17.71 3.75 41.53
CA LEU A 45 18.04 2.33 41.61
C LEU A 45 19.27 2.09 42.50
N SER A 46 20.33 2.88 42.32
CA SER A 46 21.54 2.79 43.14
C SER A 46 21.27 3.15 44.60
N LYS A 47 20.45 4.18 44.86
CA LYS A 47 20.06 4.61 46.22
C LYS A 47 19.22 3.54 46.93
N LYS A 48 18.36 2.82 46.20
CA LYS A 48 17.54 1.71 46.72
C LYS A 48 18.29 0.36 46.77
N GLY A 49 19.52 0.29 46.26
CA GLY A 49 20.32 -0.94 46.24
C GLY A 49 19.89 -1.95 45.18
N ILE A 50 19.10 -1.53 44.18
CA ILE A 50 18.58 -2.39 43.13
C ILE A 50 19.62 -2.49 42.01
N THR A 51 20.14 -3.69 41.76
CA THR A 51 21.14 -3.95 40.71
C THR A 51 20.45 -4.36 39.42
N VAL A 52 19.94 -3.37 38.68
CA VAL A 52 19.30 -3.58 37.37
C VAL A 52 20.07 -2.79 36.31
N ARG A 53 20.34 -3.45 35.18
CA ARG A 53 21.03 -2.83 34.03
C ARG A 53 20.00 -2.11 33.18
N LEU A 54 20.21 -0.82 32.92
CA LEU A 54 19.38 -0.06 31.99
C LEU A 54 19.57 -0.59 30.57
N ARG A 55 18.47 -0.95 29.92
CA ARG A 55 18.46 -1.34 28.51
C ARG A 55 18.44 -0.07 27.66
N LEU A 56 19.55 0.21 26.99
CA LEU A 56 19.71 1.41 26.16
C LEU A 56 19.43 1.18 24.68
N GLU A 57 19.49 -0.09 24.27
CA GLU A 57 19.21 -0.49 22.89
C GLU A 57 17.76 -0.94 22.79
N PRO A 58 17.00 -0.39 21.84
CA PRO A 58 15.65 -0.88 21.58
C PRO A 58 15.72 -2.38 21.25
N PRO A 59 14.70 -3.17 21.61
CA PRO A 59 14.56 -4.50 21.04
C PRO A 59 14.71 -4.41 19.53
N LEU A 60 15.58 -5.26 18.98
CA LEU A 60 15.50 -5.54 17.56
C LEU A 60 14.05 -5.91 17.31
N PRO A 61 13.39 -5.30 16.31
CA PRO A 61 12.05 -5.72 15.95
C PRO A 61 12.09 -7.24 15.82
N PRO A 62 11.05 -7.96 16.27
CA PRO A 62 10.96 -9.38 15.96
C PRO A 62 11.26 -9.47 14.47
N ARG A 63 12.28 -10.26 14.11
CA ARG A 63 12.49 -10.58 12.71
C ARG A 63 11.12 -11.07 12.28
N ALA A 64 10.47 -10.36 11.36
CA ALA A 64 9.39 -10.98 10.62
C ALA A 64 10.04 -12.27 10.14
N ASP A 65 9.61 -13.41 10.68
CA ASP A 65 9.90 -14.68 10.03
C ASP A 65 9.62 -14.40 8.58
N ASP A 66 10.66 -14.51 7.73
CA ASP A 66 10.60 -14.22 6.30
C ASP A 66 9.20 -14.55 5.83
N GLU A 67 8.37 -13.52 5.64
CA GLU A 67 7.11 -13.75 4.97
C GLU A 67 7.60 -14.15 3.59
N ASP A 68 7.59 -15.47 3.32
CA ASP A 68 7.90 -16.09 2.03
C ASP A 68 6.84 -15.60 1.03
N LEU A 69 6.92 -14.30 0.75
CA LEU A 69 6.12 -13.53 -0.13
C LEU A 69 6.66 -13.85 -1.52
N VAL A 70 5.89 -14.65 -2.22
CA VAL A 70 6.21 -15.03 -3.58
C VAL A 70 5.42 -14.13 -4.50
N ILE A 71 6.09 -13.57 -5.51
CA ILE A 71 5.44 -12.83 -6.59
C ILE A 71 4.47 -13.79 -7.29
N PHE A 72 3.17 -13.62 -7.06
CA PHE A 72 2.13 -14.45 -7.65
C PHE A 72 1.99 -14.16 -9.15
N TYR A 73 1.97 -12.86 -9.48
CA TYR A 73 1.74 -12.36 -10.82
C TYR A 73 2.32 -10.95 -10.95
N ARG A 74 2.89 -10.61 -12.11
CA ARG A 74 3.31 -9.22 -12.41
C ARG A 74 2.33 -8.64 -13.42
N PRO A 75 1.47 -7.70 -13.02
CA PRO A 75 0.49 -7.13 -13.93
C PRO A 75 1.18 -6.18 -14.91
N GLU A 76 0.79 -6.22 -16.17
CA GLU A 76 1.37 -5.35 -17.22
C GLU A 76 0.71 -3.98 -17.26
N ASN A 77 -0.45 -3.84 -16.62
CA ASN A 77 -1.21 -2.60 -16.55
C ASN A 77 -2.10 -2.54 -15.29
N LEU A 78 -2.68 -1.36 -15.03
CA LEU A 78 -3.52 -1.11 -13.85
C LEU A 78 -4.83 -1.92 -13.86
N TYR A 79 -5.38 -2.22 -15.04
CA TYR A 79 -6.60 -3.03 -15.14
C TYR A 79 -6.34 -4.45 -14.63
N GLN A 80 -5.26 -5.09 -15.09
CA GLN A 80 -4.84 -6.41 -14.61
C GLN A 80 -4.51 -6.39 -13.12
N ALA A 81 -3.81 -5.35 -12.63
CA ALA A 81 -3.51 -5.22 -11.20
C ALA A 81 -4.78 -5.18 -10.36
N ARG A 82 -5.76 -4.36 -10.77
CA ARG A 82 -7.05 -4.21 -10.08
C ARG A 82 -7.87 -5.50 -10.11
N ARG A 83 -8.02 -6.15 -11.27
CA ARG A 83 -8.71 -7.46 -11.41
C ARG A 83 -8.07 -8.51 -10.51
N THR A 84 -6.73 -8.54 -10.43
CA THR A 84 -6.02 -9.49 -9.57
C THR A 84 -6.26 -9.21 -8.09
N MET A 85 -6.26 -7.93 -7.68
CA MET A 85 -6.53 -7.55 -6.28
C MET A 85 -7.96 -7.89 -5.85
N GLU A 86 -8.97 -7.55 -6.67
CA GLU A 86 -10.38 -7.85 -6.41
C GLU A 86 -10.58 -9.35 -6.14
N PHE A 87 -9.85 -10.15 -6.89
CA PHE A 87 -9.93 -11.59 -6.81
C PHE A 87 -9.22 -12.24 -5.63
N LEU A 88 -8.00 -11.78 -5.32
CA LEU A 88 -7.30 -12.19 -4.10
C LEU A 88 -8.13 -11.81 -2.87
N ALA A 89 -8.73 -10.62 -2.88
CA ALA A 89 -9.64 -10.17 -1.83
C ALA A 89 -10.89 -11.07 -1.72
N ALA A 90 -11.54 -11.42 -2.83
CA ALA A 90 -12.68 -12.34 -2.84
C ALA A 90 -12.32 -13.74 -2.31
N SER A 91 -11.06 -14.14 -2.46
CA SER A 91 -10.53 -15.42 -1.96
C SER A 91 -10.05 -15.35 -0.50
N GLY A 92 -10.19 -14.20 0.17
CA GLY A 92 -9.73 -13.96 1.52
C GLY A 92 -8.21 -13.98 1.65
N ILE A 93 -7.48 -13.70 0.57
CA ILE A 93 -6.02 -13.68 0.53
C ILE A 93 -5.57 -12.22 0.73
N PRO A 94 -4.96 -11.89 1.88
CA PRO A 94 -4.39 -10.56 2.09
C PRO A 94 -3.20 -10.39 1.14
N SER A 95 -3.26 -9.37 0.27
CA SER A 95 -2.20 -9.02 -0.69
C SER A 95 -1.79 -7.56 -0.49
N PHE A 96 -0.49 -7.24 -0.60
CA PHE A 96 0.07 -5.95 -0.17
C PHE A 96 0.80 -5.24 -1.32
N LEU A 97 0.12 -4.34 -2.03
CA LEU A 97 0.60 -3.35 -3.02
C LEU A 97 1.43 -3.86 -4.23
N SER A 98 2.31 -4.84 -4.07
CA SER A 98 2.76 -5.81 -5.06
C SER A 98 1.93 -7.08 -4.87
N LEU A 99 1.60 -7.80 -5.94
CA LEU A 99 0.82 -9.05 -5.90
C LEU A 99 1.63 -10.21 -5.30
N ASP A 100 2.17 -9.97 -4.13
CA ASP A 100 2.88 -10.93 -3.33
C ASP A 100 1.84 -11.62 -2.44
N VAL A 101 1.92 -12.93 -2.43
CA VAL A 101 1.08 -13.78 -1.58
C VAL A 101 2.00 -14.65 -0.75
N ARG A 102 1.54 -14.99 0.46
CA ARG A 102 2.25 -15.98 1.29
C ARG A 102 2.36 -17.30 0.52
N ALA A 103 3.49 -17.98 0.64
CA ALA A 103 3.72 -19.27 -0.02
C ALA A 103 2.58 -20.29 0.21
N ASP A 104 2.00 -20.30 1.43
CA ASP A 104 0.87 -21.16 1.78
C ASP A 104 -0.41 -20.84 0.99
N ASP A 105 -0.61 -19.57 0.65
CA ASP A 105 -1.78 -19.08 -0.09
C ASP A 105 -1.60 -19.17 -1.60
N LEU A 106 -0.40 -19.46 -2.11
CA LEU A 106 -0.10 -19.54 -3.54
C LEU A 106 -1.02 -20.53 -4.27
N LYS A 107 -1.30 -21.69 -3.64
CA LYS A 107 -2.20 -22.71 -4.22
C LYS A 107 -3.64 -22.20 -4.30
N ARG A 108 -4.09 -21.48 -3.27
CA ARG A 108 -5.44 -20.90 -3.22
C ARG A 108 -5.58 -19.76 -4.22
N ALA A 109 -4.58 -18.88 -4.31
CA ALA A 109 -4.51 -17.81 -5.28
C ALA A 109 -4.55 -18.34 -6.73
N ARG A 110 -3.78 -19.41 -7.01
CA ARG A 110 -3.76 -20.05 -8.33
C ARG A 110 -5.08 -20.76 -8.65
N ALA A 111 -5.66 -21.48 -7.70
CA ALA A 111 -6.93 -22.17 -7.87
C ALA A 111 -8.08 -21.18 -8.10
N ALA A 112 -8.06 -20.07 -7.36
CA ALA A 112 -8.92 -18.96 -7.66
C ALA A 112 -8.67 -18.57 -9.13
N TRP A 113 -7.42 -18.23 -9.53
CA TRP A 113 -7.08 -17.57 -10.83
C TRP A 113 -7.74 -18.26 -12.01
N TYR A 114 -7.59 -19.58 -12.06
CA TYR A 114 -8.16 -20.40 -13.11
C TYR A 114 -9.67 -20.60 -13.00
N ALA A 115 -10.27 -20.55 -11.80
CA ALA A 115 -11.71 -20.61 -11.62
C ALA A 115 -12.44 -19.32 -12.07
N GLY A 116 -11.70 -18.21 -12.24
CA GLY A 116 -12.23 -16.97 -12.82
C GLY A 116 -12.23 -16.94 -14.35
N GLU A 117 -11.62 -17.92 -15.01
CA GLU A 117 -11.50 -18.02 -16.48
C GLU A 117 -12.55 -18.94 -17.12
N ASP A 118 -13.47 -19.50 -16.32
CA ASP A 118 -14.61 -20.29 -16.82
C ASP A 118 -15.76 -19.41 -17.36
N GLY A 119 -15.60 -18.08 -17.31
CA GLY A 119 -16.47 -17.10 -17.93
C GLY A 119 -15.86 -16.61 -19.25
N ASP A 120 -16.43 -17.09 -20.34
CA ASP A 120 -16.32 -16.68 -21.73
C ASP A 120 -16.12 -15.16 -21.97
N ASP A 121 -14.90 -14.64 -21.79
CA ASP A 121 -14.49 -13.28 -22.16
C ASP A 121 -13.26 -13.31 -23.11
N GLN A 122 -13.21 -14.30 -24.00
CA GLN A 122 -12.21 -14.36 -25.08
C GLN A 122 -12.62 -13.53 -26.32
N GLU A 123 -13.65 -12.68 -26.20
CA GLU A 123 -14.13 -11.82 -27.29
C GLU A 123 -14.28 -10.36 -26.87
N GLU A 124 -13.18 -9.65 -26.60
CA GLU A 124 -13.11 -8.21 -26.94
C GLU A 124 -11.70 -7.57 -26.90
N GLU A 125 -10.62 -8.36 -26.91
CA GLU A 125 -9.29 -7.86 -27.30
C GLU A 125 -9.16 -7.80 -28.84
N LYS A 126 -10.20 -7.31 -29.52
CA LYS A 126 -10.17 -7.05 -30.96
C LYS A 126 -9.85 -5.57 -31.17
N ASP A 127 -8.66 -5.33 -31.70
CA ASP A 127 -8.33 -4.17 -32.52
C ASP A 127 -8.31 -2.77 -31.86
N ARG A 128 -7.33 -2.54 -30.96
CA ARG A 128 -6.81 -1.17 -30.73
C ARG A 128 -5.60 -0.83 -31.60
N ALA A 129 -5.45 -1.50 -32.75
CA ALA A 129 -4.44 -1.12 -33.72
C ALA A 129 -4.79 0.26 -34.29
N VAL A 130 -3.89 1.23 -34.16
CA VAL A 130 -4.07 2.55 -34.79
C VAL A 130 -4.03 2.37 -36.30
N LEU A 131 -5.16 2.60 -36.97
CA LEU A 131 -5.27 2.52 -38.42
C LEU A 131 -5.15 3.91 -39.04
N CYS A 132 -4.57 3.98 -40.24
CA CYS A 132 -4.54 5.24 -40.97
C CYS A 132 -5.97 5.70 -41.32
N PRO A 133 -6.40 6.92 -40.97
CA PRO A 133 -7.75 7.41 -41.26
C PRO A 133 -8.02 7.59 -42.77
N LYS A 134 -6.98 7.59 -43.60
CA LYS A 134 -7.10 7.75 -45.06
C LYS A 134 -7.22 6.43 -45.82
N CYS A 135 -6.44 5.41 -45.45
CA CYS A 135 -6.37 4.16 -46.20
C CYS A 135 -6.67 2.91 -45.37
N HIS A 136 -6.93 3.07 -44.06
CA HIS A 136 -7.15 2.00 -43.09
C HIS A 136 -6.01 0.96 -43.00
N SER A 137 -4.82 1.31 -43.50
CA SER A 137 -3.64 0.47 -43.33
C SER A 137 -3.15 0.51 -41.89
N ALA A 138 -2.68 -0.64 -41.40
CA ALA A 138 -1.98 -0.77 -40.12
C ALA A 138 -0.51 -0.34 -40.19
N ALA A 139 -0.02 0.05 -41.37
CA ALA A 139 1.33 0.60 -41.57
C ALA A 139 1.39 2.07 -41.12
N VAL A 140 1.21 2.30 -39.82
CA VAL A 140 1.25 3.61 -39.17
C VAL A 140 2.50 3.70 -38.30
N VAL A 141 3.30 4.76 -38.48
CA VAL A 141 4.51 5.01 -37.68
C VAL A 141 4.32 6.27 -36.85
N LEU A 142 4.69 6.18 -35.57
CA LEU A 142 4.74 7.32 -34.66
C LEU A 142 6.10 8.03 -34.80
N GLU A 143 6.10 9.25 -35.33
CA GLU A 143 7.27 10.12 -35.30
C GLU A 143 7.26 10.87 -33.96
N ARG A 144 8.11 10.43 -33.02
CA ARG A 144 8.27 11.11 -31.73
C ARG A 144 8.88 12.50 -31.99
N GLY A 145 8.06 13.54 -31.94
CA GLY A 145 8.55 14.92 -31.82
C GLY A 145 9.31 15.07 -30.51
N GLU A 146 10.56 15.54 -30.57
CA GLU A 146 11.30 15.91 -29.37
C GLU A 146 10.53 17.03 -28.63
N PRO A 147 10.36 16.96 -27.30
CA PRO A 147 9.68 18.01 -26.56
C PRO A 147 10.54 19.26 -26.57
N GLU A 148 10.28 20.14 -27.54
CA GLU A 148 10.88 21.47 -27.60
C GLU A 148 10.21 22.31 -26.49
N SER A 149 10.89 22.37 -25.34
CA SER A 149 10.61 23.16 -24.13
C SER A 149 9.93 22.46 -22.95
N ALA A 150 10.43 22.82 -21.75
CA ALA A 150 10.02 22.33 -20.44
C ALA A 150 8.65 22.88 -20.01
N GLN A 151 7.59 22.48 -20.70
CA GLN A 151 6.21 22.72 -20.29
C GLN A 151 5.53 21.40 -19.87
N PRO A 152 4.49 21.46 -19.00
CA PRO A 152 3.96 20.29 -18.30
C PRO A 152 3.55 19.16 -19.26
N LEU A 153 3.81 17.92 -18.83
CA LEU A 153 3.74 16.64 -19.55
C LEU A 153 2.36 16.25 -20.16
N PHE A 154 1.39 17.16 -20.23
CA PHE A 154 -0.02 16.84 -20.54
C PHE A 154 -0.52 17.36 -21.90
N THR A 155 0.34 17.97 -22.72
CA THR A 155 -0.03 18.42 -24.09
C THR A 155 0.97 17.94 -25.13
N ALA A 156 1.43 16.69 -25.02
CA ALA A 156 2.30 16.10 -26.02
C ALA A 156 1.47 15.79 -27.28
N LYS A 157 1.65 16.59 -28.33
CA LYS A 157 1.08 16.32 -29.65
C LYS A 157 1.88 15.20 -30.30
N PHE A 158 1.22 14.11 -30.65
CA PHE A 158 1.82 12.97 -31.32
C PHE A 158 1.68 13.13 -32.83
N GLN A 159 2.80 13.11 -33.55
CA GLN A 159 2.80 13.14 -35.01
C GLN A 159 2.83 11.72 -35.56
N TRP A 160 1.82 11.40 -36.36
CA TRP A 160 1.66 10.09 -36.98
C TRP A 160 1.84 10.21 -38.49
N ASN A 161 2.47 9.20 -39.09
CA ASN A 161 2.52 9.05 -40.53
C ASN A 161 2.01 7.65 -40.92
N CYS A 162 1.56 7.49 -42.16
CA CYS A 162 1.24 6.19 -42.72
C CYS A 162 2.18 5.86 -43.87
N ASP A 163 2.98 4.81 -43.72
CA ASP A 163 3.94 4.37 -44.75
C ASP A 163 3.24 3.88 -46.03
N ALA A 164 2.01 3.38 -45.93
CA ALA A 164 1.29 2.84 -47.08
C ALA A 164 0.73 3.93 -48.01
N CYS A 165 0.37 5.11 -47.49
CA CYS A 165 -0.25 6.17 -48.30
C CYS A 165 0.39 7.56 -48.14
N GLY A 166 1.41 7.68 -47.29
CA GLY A 166 2.11 8.92 -46.98
C GLY A 166 1.29 9.95 -46.20
N TYR A 167 0.11 9.58 -45.67
CA TYR A 167 -0.74 10.51 -44.93
C TYR A 167 -0.16 10.81 -43.55
N GLN A 168 -0.13 12.09 -43.17
CA GLN A 168 0.35 12.54 -41.87
C GLN A 168 -0.78 13.22 -41.12
N TRP A 169 -0.87 12.97 -39.82
CA TRP A 169 -1.83 13.62 -38.93
C TRP A 169 -1.25 13.80 -37.54
N VAL A 170 -1.85 14.70 -36.77
CA VAL A 170 -1.47 14.97 -35.38
C VAL A 170 -2.61 14.53 -34.48
N ASP A 171 -2.27 13.84 -33.40
CA ASP A 171 -3.21 13.41 -32.36
C ASP A 171 -2.77 14.00 -31.01
N ASP A 172 -3.72 14.42 -30.20
CA ASP A 172 -3.47 14.95 -28.86
C ASP A 172 -3.27 13.83 -27.81
N GLY A 173 -3.42 12.56 -28.24
CA GLY A 173 -3.30 11.38 -27.39
C GLY A 173 -4.51 11.21 -26.46
N ILE A 174 -4.69 10.00 -25.92
CA ILE A 174 -5.75 9.74 -24.95
C ILE A 174 -5.27 10.24 -23.58
N VAL A 175 -5.70 11.43 -23.19
CA VAL A 175 -5.58 11.89 -21.79
C VAL A 175 -6.54 11.04 -20.96
N GLN A 176 -6.03 10.11 -20.16
CA GLN A 176 -6.82 9.56 -19.06
C GLN A 176 -7.10 10.72 -18.10
N GLU A 177 -8.33 11.23 -18.12
CA GLU A 177 -8.84 12.04 -17.02
C GLU A 177 -8.69 11.20 -15.74
N VAL A 178 -7.68 11.51 -14.92
CA VAL A 178 -7.72 11.16 -13.51
C VAL A 178 -8.92 11.89 -12.96
N ALA A 179 -10.04 11.17 -12.83
CA ALA A 179 -11.26 11.69 -12.24
C ALA A 179 -10.95 12.27 -10.87
N GLY A 180 -10.79 13.60 -10.82
CA GLY A 180 -11.04 14.38 -9.63
C GLY A 180 -12.42 13.99 -9.12
N GLY A 181 -12.49 13.72 -7.82
CA GLY A 181 -13.60 13.00 -7.18
C GLY A 181 -14.98 13.41 -7.68
N GLN A 182 -15.66 12.47 -8.33
CA GLN A 182 -17.11 12.48 -8.37
C GLN A 182 -17.60 11.98 -7.02
N SER A 183 -17.93 12.93 -6.15
CA SER A 183 -18.83 12.73 -5.02
C SER A 183 -20.14 12.17 -5.57
N TRP A 184 -20.44 10.92 -5.25
CA TRP A 184 -21.74 10.33 -5.52
C TRP A 184 -22.82 11.10 -4.75
N PRO A 185 -23.86 11.65 -5.41
CA PRO A 185 -24.99 12.23 -4.71
C PRO A 185 -25.98 11.10 -4.38
N GLY A 186 -26.15 10.84 -3.10
CA GLY A 186 -27.36 10.26 -2.51
C GLY A 186 -27.88 8.95 -3.13
N GLU A 187 -27.27 7.83 -2.76
CA GLU A 187 -28.02 6.58 -2.64
C GLU A 187 -28.46 6.42 -1.18
N GLU A 188 -29.70 6.82 -0.91
CA GLU A 188 -30.43 6.44 0.28
C GLU A 188 -30.62 4.92 0.26
N PHE A 189 -29.82 4.21 1.07
CA PHE A 189 -30.05 2.81 1.37
C PHE A 189 -31.44 2.67 2.01
N PRO A 190 -32.35 1.84 1.45
CA PRO A 190 -33.61 1.56 2.12
C PRO A 190 -33.32 0.85 3.46
N PRO A 191 -34.06 1.19 4.54
CA PRO A 191 -33.88 0.55 5.83
C PRO A 191 -34.21 -0.94 5.71
N GLY A 192 -33.29 -1.77 6.20
CA GLY A 192 -33.46 -3.21 6.24
C GLY A 192 -34.66 -3.60 7.07
N ASP A 193 -35.69 -4.12 6.41
CA ASP A 193 -36.74 -4.85 7.09
C ASP A 193 -36.21 -6.22 7.52
N LYS A 194 -36.22 -6.40 8.83
CA LYS A 194 -36.04 -7.66 9.52
C LYS A 194 -37.18 -8.59 9.13
N ASP A 195 -36.86 -9.75 8.58
CA ASP A 195 -37.69 -10.94 8.82
C ASP A 195 -36.79 -12.14 9.15
N SER A 196 -36.41 -12.17 10.43
CA SER A 196 -35.98 -13.38 11.12
C SER A 196 -37.22 -14.15 11.55
N SER A 197 -37.75 -15.01 10.69
CA SER A 197 -38.60 -16.12 11.16
C SER A 197 -38.59 -17.27 10.16
N GLU A 198 -38.47 -18.48 10.68
CA GLU A 198 -38.93 -19.73 10.06
C GLU A 198 -37.94 -20.47 9.13
N TRP A 199 -37.02 -21.21 9.76
CA TRP A 199 -36.49 -22.46 9.20
C TRP A 199 -36.73 -23.58 10.22
N ASP A 200 -37.79 -24.36 9.99
CA ASP A 200 -38.04 -25.65 10.64
C ASP A 200 -37.59 -26.77 9.67
N PRO A 201 -36.52 -27.52 9.96
CA PRO A 201 -36.17 -28.69 9.17
C PRO A 201 -36.87 -29.94 9.74
N LYS A 202 -37.58 -30.64 8.86
CA LYS A 202 -38.23 -31.92 9.11
C LYS A 202 -37.35 -33.09 8.65
#